data_AF-A0A7Y8MKD1-F1
#
_entry.id   AF-A0A7Y8MKD1-F1
#
_cell.length_a   1.000
_cell.length_b   1.000
_cell.length_c   1.000
_cell.angle_alpha   90.00
_cell.angle_beta   90.00
_cell.angle_gamma   90.00
#
_symmetry.space_group_name_H-M   'P 1'
#
loop_
_entity.id
_entity.type
_entity.pdbx_description
1 polymer ?
#
loop_
_entity_poly.entity_id
_entity_poly.type
_entity_poly.pdbx_seq_one_letter_code
_entity_poly.pdbx_strand_id
1 'polypeptide(L)' 'MTALDTTAAETPPDGKQVFKDRCALCHTVRKLAPELCEKLPAQRRDFLERYLASHHAPDPAERKAVRDYLDECCD' A
#
# COMPACT_ATOMS: atom_id res chain seq x y z
N MET A 1 32.11 23.78 -11.19
CA MET A 1 30.72 23.27 -11.21
C MET A 1 30.77 21.87 -10.64
N THR A 2 30.54 21.72 -9.34
CA THR A 2 30.57 20.41 -8.67
C THR A 2 29.14 19.91 -8.59
N ALA A 3 28.89 18.75 -9.20
CA ALA A 3 27.59 18.09 -9.17
C ALA A 3 27.26 17.69 -7.73
N LEU A 4 26.04 18.01 -7.29
CA LEU A 4 25.50 17.56 -6.02
C LEU A 4 25.03 16.12 -6.20
N ASP A 5 25.87 15.17 -5.79
CA ASP A 5 25.44 13.82 -5.41
C ASP A 5 24.61 13.93 -4.13
N THR A 6 23.33 14.28 -4.28
CA THR A 6 22.31 14.03 -3.26
C THR A 6 21.64 12.72 -3.65
N THR A 7 22.13 11.63 -3.09
CA THR A 7 21.26 10.49 -2.78
C THR A 7 20.34 10.95 -1.65
N ALA A 8 19.27 11.66 -2.03
CA ALA A 8 18.14 11.83 -1.14
C ALA A 8 17.62 10.42 -0.88
N ALA A 9 17.74 9.94 0.35
CA ALA A 9 16.92 8.84 0.80
C ALA A 9 15.47 9.32 0.68
N GLU A 10 14.83 8.99 -0.44
CA GLU A 10 13.42 9.29 -0.65
C GLU A 10 12.66 8.68 0.53
N THR A 11 11.99 9.54 1.28
CA THR A 11 11.19 9.09 2.41
C THR A 11 10.15 8.12 1.87
N PRO A 12 10.05 6.89 2.42
CA PRO A 12 9.12 5.91 1.90
C PRO A 12 7.69 6.49 1.94
N PRO A 13 6.87 6.22 0.91
CA PRO A 13 5.54 6.80 0.82
C PRO A 13 4.66 6.37 2.00
N ASP A 14 3.81 7.27 2.47
CA ASP A 14 2.84 6.98 3.53
C ASP A 14 1.67 6.16 2.95
N GLY A 15 1.51 4.92 3.43
CA GLY A 15 0.51 3.99 2.88
C GLY A 15 -0.93 4.46 3.03
N LYS A 16 -1.24 5.19 4.10
CA LYS A 16 -2.57 5.77 4.32
C LYS A 16 -2.85 6.90 3.34
N GLN A 17 -1.84 7.71 3.02
CA GLN A 17 -1.94 8.77 2.03
C GLN A 17 -2.09 8.20 0.62
N VAL A 18 -1.29 7.18 0.26
CA VAL A 18 -1.46 6.44 -1.01
C VAL A 18 -2.88 5.87 -1.13
N PHE A 19 -3.42 5.28 -0.06
CA PHE A 19 -4.80 4.79 -0.07
C PHE A 19 -5.82 5.92 -0.32
N LYS A 20 -5.66 7.07 0.34
CA LYS A 20 -6.55 8.23 0.16
C LYS A 20 -6.54 8.75 -1.27
N ASP A 21 -5.35 8.86 -1.86
CA ASP A 21 -5.18 9.50 -3.16
C ASP A 21 -5.61 8.58 -4.32
N ARG A 22 -5.45 7.26 -4.15
CA ARG A 22 -5.65 6.30 -5.26
C ARG A 22 -6.85 5.38 -5.07
N CYS A 23 -7.17 5.00 -3.84
CA CYS A 23 -8.13 3.92 -3.56
C CYS A 23 -9.44 4.44 -2.95
N ALA A 24 -9.39 5.53 -2.20
CA ALA A 24 -10.53 6.01 -1.40
C ALA A 24 -11.69 6.58 -2.24
N LEU A 25 -11.49 6.79 -3.54
CA LEU A 25 -12.55 7.15 -4.48
C LEU A 25 -13.61 6.04 -4.58
N CYS A 26 -13.19 4.77 -4.52
CA CYS A 26 -14.07 3.61 -4.68
C CYS A 26 -14.19 2.77 -3.40
N HIS A 27 -13.17 2.79 -2.55
CA HIS A 27 -13.08 1.94 -1.38
C HIS A 27 -13.04 2.73 -0.08
N THR A 28 -13.42 2.06 1.01
CA THR A 28 -13.10 2.51 2.37
C THR A 28 -12.45 1.34 3.07
N VAL A 29 -11.46 1.58 3.92
CA VAL A 29 -10.81 0.50 4.70
C VAL A 29 -11.84 -0.30 5.49
N ARG A 30 -12.83 0.36 6.09
CA ARG A 30 -13.95 -0.31 6.79
C ARG A 30 -14.70 -1.33 5.93
N LYS A 31 -14.89 -1.07 4.64
CA LYS A 31 -15.57 -1.99 3.72
C LYS A 31 -14.67 -3.13 3.24
N LEU A 32 -13.36 -2.92 3.23
CA LEU A 32 -12.37 -3.93 2.82
C LEU A 32 -12.02 -4.87 3.98
N ALA A 33 -12.05 -4.37 5.22
CA ALA A 33 -11.61 -5.09 6.40
C ALA A 33 -12.24 -6.48 6.57
N PRO A 34 -13.56 -6.71 6.38
CA PRO A 34 -14.13 -8.05 6.53
C PRO A 34 -13.41 -9.11 5.66
N GLU A 35 -13.22 -8.84 4.37
CA GLU A 35 -12.57 -9.81 3.47
C GLU A 35 -11.06 -9.93 3.69
N LEU A 36 -10.41 -8.84 4.12
CA LEU A 36 -8.98 -8.85 4.40
C LEU A 36 -8.67 -9.59 5.71
N CYS A 37 -9.47 -9.35 6.74
CA CYS A 37 -9.24 -9.84 8.09
C CYS A 37 -9.73 -11.28 8.31
N GLU A 38 -10.57 -11.81 7.43
CA GLU A 38 -10.85 -13.25 7.36
C GLU A 38 -9.59 -14.08 6.97
N LYS A 39 -8.60 -13.46 6.34
CA LYS A 39 -7.36 -14.13 5.92
C LYS A 39 -6.33 -14.14 7.04
N LEU A 40 -5.59 -15.24 7.16
CA LEU A 40 -4.37 -15.27 7.99
C LEU A 40 -3.38 -14.20 7.53
N PRO A 41 -2.55 -13.62 8.42
CA PRO A 41 -1.67 -12.49 8.07
C PRO A 41 -0.81 -12.73 6.82
N ALA A 42 -0.14 -13.89 6.71
CA ALA A 42 0.67 -14.21 5.54
C ALA A 42 -0.17 -14.28 4.25
N GLN A 43 -1.37 -14.87 4.31
CA GLN A 43 -2.27 -14.98 3.16
C GLN A 43 -2.84 -13.61 2.75
N ARG A 44 -3.10 -12.72 3.71
CA ARG A 44 -3.53 -11.34 3.45
C ARG A 44 -2.45 -10.57 2.71
N ARG A 45 -1.19 -10.65 3.18
CA ARG A 45 -0.05 -10.01 2.52
C ARG A 45 0.16 -10.50 1.08
N ASP A 46 0.14 -11.82 0.87
CA ASP A 46 0.31 -12.42 -0.46
C ASP A 46 -0.84 -12.10 -1.41
N PHE A 47 -2.07 -12.00 -0.88
CA PHE A 47 -3.23 -11.56 -1.64
C PHE A 47 -3.07 -10.10 -2.07
N LEU A 48 -2.78 -9.21 -1.12
CA LEU A 48 -2.64 -7.78 -1.37
C LEU A 48 -1.49 -7.50 -2.36
N GLU A 49 -0.35 -8.18 -2.24
CA GLU A 49 0.78 -8.00 -3.17
C GLU A 49 0.37 -8.29 -4.62
N ARG A 50 -0.28 -9.43 -4.86
CA ARG A 50 -0.73 -9.83 -6.21
C ARG A 50 -1.88 -8.97 -6.73
N TYR A 51 -2.84 -8.66 -5.86
CA TYR A 51 -4.00 -7.88 -6.25
C TYR A 51 -3.62 -6.44 -6.59
N LEU A 52 -2.84 -5.78 -5.73
CA LEU A 52 -2.40 -4.40 -5.97
C LEU A 52 -1.45 -4.32 -7.18
N ALA A 53 -0.73 -5.39 -7.53
CA ALA A 53 0.06 -5.41 -8.77
C ALA A 53 -0.78 -5.44 -10.06
N SER A 54 -2.10 -5.69 -9.97
CA SER A 54 -2.99 -5.81 -11.14
C SER A 54 -4.20 -4.88 -11.10
N HIS A 55 -4.62 -4.39 -9.93
CA HIS A 55 -5.75 -3.49 -9.76
C HIS A 55 -5.28 -2.05 -9.52
N HIS A 56 -5.46 -1.17 -10.53
CA HIS A 56 -4.97 0.21 -10.51
C HIS A 56 -3.50 0.33 -10.08
N ALA A 57 -2.68 -0.58 -10.62
CA ALA A 57 -1.34 -0.93 -10.18
C ALA A 57 -0.47 0.28 -9.79
N PRO A 58 -0.29 0.57 -8.48
CA PRO A 58 0.68 1.55 -8.03
C PRO A 58 2.10 1.05 -8.31
N ASP A 59 3.05 1.99 -8.29
CA ASP A 59 4.47 1.65 -8.40
C ASP A 59 4.92 0.74 -7.24
N PRO A 60 6.10 0.10 -7.31
CA PRO A 60 6.52 -0.85 -6.28
C PRO A 60 6.61 -0.26 -4.86
N ALA A 61 6.99 1.01 -4.72
CA ALA A 61 7.14 1.66 -3.41
C ALA A 61 5.77 2.01 -2.82
N GLU A 62 4.89 2.63 -3.62
CA GLU A 62 3.49 2.91 -3.25
C GLU A 62 2.73 1.61 -2.94
N ARG A 63 2.93 0.56 -3.74
CA ARG A 63 2.32 -0.76 -3.54
C ARG A 63 2.71 -1.37 -2.21
N LYS A 64 4.00 -1.36 -1.89
CA LYS A 64 4.49 -1.81 -0.59
C LYS A 64 3.84 -1.03 0.54
N ALA A 65 3.82 0.30 0.44
CA ALA A 65 3.28 1.17 1.48
C ALA A 65 1.78 0.92 1.73
N VAL A 66 0.96 0.90 0.68
CA VAL A 66 -0.49 0.68 0.83
C VAL A 66 -0.81 -0.76 1.25
N ARG A 67 -0.03 -1.77 0.83
CA ARG A 67 -0.15 -3.14 1.32
C ARG A 67 0.08 -3.20 2.82
N ASP A 68 1.19 -2.61 3.31
CA ASP A 68 1.52 -2.64 4.73
C ASP A 68 0.42 -1.91 5.55
N TYR A 69 -0.08 -0.76 5.07
CA TYR A 69 -1.23 -0.07 5.70
C TYR A 69 -2.52 -0.92 5.75
N LEU A 70 -2.85 -1.64 4.68
CA LEU A 70 -4.02 -2.51 4.62
C LEU A 70 -3.84 -3.82 5.39
N ASP A 71 -2.61 -4.24 5.66
CA ASP A 71 -2.31 -5.43 6.45
C ASP A 71 -2.54 -5.19 7.95
N GLU A 72 -2.30 -3.96 8.40
CA GLU A 72 -2.50 -3.48 9.79
C GLU A 72 -3.97 -3.13 10.11
N CYS A 73 -4.88 -3.15 9.12
CA CYS A 73 -6.28 -2.74 9.35
C CYS A 73 -7.11 -3.78 10.13
N CYS A 74 -6.49 -4.89 10.52
CA CYS A 74 -7.12 -6.04 11.16
C CYS A 74 -6.81 -6.18 12.65
N ASP A 75 -6.04 -5.24 13.22
CA ASP A 75 -5.73 -5.14 14.64
C ASP A 75 -6.69 -4.19 15.38
#